data_AF-A0A1X1U226-F1
#
_entry.id   AF-A0A1X1U226-F1
#
_cell.length_a   1.000
_cell.length_b   1.000
_cell.length_c   1.000
_cell.angle_alpha   90.00
_cell.angle_beta   90.00
_cell.angle_gamma   90.00
#
_symmetry.space_group_name_H-M   'P 1'
#
loop_
_entity.id
_entity.type
_entity.pdbx_description
1 polymer ?
#
loop_
_entity_poly.entity_id
_entity_poly.type
_entity_poly.pdbx_seq_one_letter_code
_entity_poly.pdbx_strand_id
1 'polypeptide(L)'
;MAGGHEVTYTITATSDLTGNISYIKTDPPSMAVYNANSSEYLETVRVPIAGGQPVVYTTTLADPAQWALVTASGGLRINPEFHCEIAVDGEVVVSQQGGSGVSCATRPW
;
A
#
# COMPACT_ATOMS: atom_id res chain seq x y z
N MET A 1 16.70 -9.49 18.11
CA MET A 1 16.58 -8.45 17.07
C MET A 1 15.51 -8.95 16.14
N ALA A 2 14.26 -8.49 16.25
CA ALA A 2 13.24 -8.91 15.29
C ALA A 2 13.66 -8.32 13.95
N GLY A 3 14.05 -9.18 13.00
CA GLY A 3 14.48 -8.79 11.66
C GLY A 3 13.28 -8.22 10.93
N GLY A 4 13.07 -6.92 11.10
CA GLY A 4 12.08 -6.17 10.37
C GLY A 4 12.71 -5.62 9.10
N HIS A 5 12.13 -5.95 7.97
CA HIS A 5 12.47 -5.39 6.68
C HIS A 5 11.77 -4.04 6.50
N GLU A 6 12.46 -3.06 5.93
CA GLU A 6 11.86 -1.76 5.66
C GLU A 6 11.00 -1.84 4.39
N VAL A 7 9.72 -1.54 4.52
CA VAL A 7 8.78 -1.54 3.40
C VAL A 7 8.40 -0.12 3.06
N THR A 8 8.64 0.24 1.81
CA THR A 8 8.27 1.53 1.25
C THR A 8 7.12 1.33 0.26
N TYR A 9 5.98 1.89 0.57
CA TYR A 9 4.81 1.95 -0.29
C TYR A 9 4.78 3.28 -1.03
N THR A 10 4.88 3.25 -2.35
CA THR A 10 4.78 4.44 -3.19
C THR A 10 3.46 4.41 -3.94
N ILE A 11 2.63 5.45 -3.76
CA ILE A 11 1.36 5.59 -4.46
C ILE A 11 1.41 6.87 -5.29
N THR A 12 1.09 6.77 -6.56
CA THR A 12 1.11 7.90 -7.50
C THR A 12 -0.22 7.96 -8.24
N ALA A 13 -0.61 9.16 -8.65
CA ALA A 13 -1.74 9.37 -9.54
C ALA A 13 -1.39 10.47 -10.56
N THR A 14 -2.01 10.44 -11.73
CA THR A 14 -1.81 11.44 -12.79
C THR A 14 -2.71 12.66 -12.63
N SER A 15 -3.81 12.53 -11.88
CA SER A 15 -4.77 13.60 -11.61
C SER A 15 -4.79 14.00 -10.14
N ASP A 16 -5.19 15.24 -9.84
CA ASP A 16 -5.46 15.67 -8.47
C ASP A 16 -6.74 15.03 -7.92
N LEU A 17 -6.61 14.31 -6.80
CA LEU A 17 -7.73 13.64 -6.17
C LEU A 17 -7.48 13.31 -4.71
N THR A 18 -8.55 13.02 -3.97
CA THR A 18 -8.44 12.43 -2.64
C THR A 18 -8.42 10.91 -2.77
N GLY A 19 -7.25 10.31 -2.52
CA GLY A 19 -7.08 8.87 -2.48
C GLY A 19 -7.34 8.32 -1.07
N ASN A 20 -8.02 7.19 -0.97
CA ASN A 20 -7.94 6.33 0.20
C ASN A 20 -6.81 5.33 -0.03
N ILE A 21 -5.76 5.47 0.76
CA ILE A 21 -4.61 4.57 0.75
C ILE A 21 -4.73 3.69 1.99
N SER A 22 -4.79 2.39 1.78
CA SER A 22 -4.86 1.38 2.83
C SER A 22 -3.64 0.49 2.73
N TYR A 23 -2.77 0.49 3.73
CA TYR A 23 -1.54 -0.30 3.73
C TYR A 23 -1.35 -1.04 5.05
N ILE A 24 -0.62 -2.15 5.01
CA ILE A 24 -0.25 -2.89 6.23
C ILE A 24 0.87 -2.12 6.94
N LYS A 25 0.56 -1.58 8.13
CA LYS A 25 1.53 -0.88 8.99
C LYS A 25 2.32 -1.83 9.88
N THR A 26 1.78 -3.00 10.23
CA THR A 26 2.39 -3.96 11.15
C THR A 26 2.07 -5.37 10.72
N ASP A 27 3.04 -6.28 10.83
CA ASP A 27 2.83 -7.68 10.48
C ASP A 27 1.88 -8.36 11.49
N PRO A 28 0.77 -8.96 11.01
CA PRO A 28 -0.05 -9.79 11.86
C PRO A 28 0.65 -11.13 12.12
N PRO A 29 0.51 -11.70 13.33
CA PRO A 29 1.14 -12.98 13.66
C PRO A 29 0.55 -14.16 12.88
N SER A 30 -0.67 -14.03 12.35
CA SER A 30 -1.28 -15.02 11.45
C SER A 30 -2.45 -14.44 10.66
N MET A 31 -2.84 -15.13 9.58
CA MET A 31 -3.94 -14.71 8.71
C MET A 31 -5.30 -14.74 9.43
N ALA A 32 -5.44 -15.62 10.43
CA ALA A 32 -6.62 -15.66 11.29
C ALA A 32 -6.74 -14.40 12.15
N VAL A 33 -5.63 -13.91 12.71
CA VAL A 33 -5.61 -12.68 13.51
C VAL A 33 -5.83 -11.46 12.63
N TYR A 34 -5.25 -11.43 11.43
CA TYR A 34 -5.53 -10.40 10.43
C TYR A 34 -7.02 -10.37 10.05
N ASN A 35 -7.63 -11.51 9.73
CA ASN A 35 -9.05 -11.55 9.37
C ASN A 35 -9.97 -11.22 10.56
N ALA A 36 -9.54 -11.53 11.78
CA ALA A 36 -10.28 -11.16 12.99
C ALA A 36 -10.21 -9.64 13.27
N ASN A 37 -9.05 -9.00 13.04
CA ASN A 37 -8.81 -7.60 13.38
C ASN A 37 -7.94 -6.87 12.33
N SER A 38 -8.38 -6.84 11.07
CA SER A 38 -7.56 -6.28 9.98
C SER A 38 -7.22 -4.81 10.21
N SER A 39 -8.15 -4.03 10.76
CA SER A 39 -7.97 -2.61 11.08
C SER A 39 -6.87 -2.30 12.09
N GLU A 40 -6.43 -3.27 12.91
CA GLU A 40 -5.29 -3.08 13.82
C GLU A 40 -3.96 -3.09 13.05
N TYR A 41 -3.90 -3.85 11.95
CA TYR A 41 -2.70 -4.06 11.13
C TYR A 41 -2.68 -3.20 9.87
N LEU A 42 -3.86 -2.85 9.36
CA LEU A 42 -4.07 -2.05 8.16
C LEU A 42 -4.41 -0.62 8.57
N GLU A 43 -3.60 0.32 8.10
CA GLU A 43 -3.83 1.74 8.27
C GLU A 43 -4.48 2.29 7.00
N THR A 44 -5.66 2.91 7.16
CA THR A 44 -6.34 3.60 6.06
C THR A 44 -6.20 5.09 6.25
N VAL A 45 -5.43 5.73 5.37
CA VAL A 45 -5.24 7.17 5.34
C VAL A 45 -5.92 7.76 4.12
N ARG A 46 -6.64 8.85 4.33
CA ARG A 46 -7.33 9.58 3.27
C ARG A 46 -6.59 10.88 3.04
N VAL A 47 -5.80 10.92 1.96
CA VAL A 47 -4.90 12.03 1.66
C VAL A 47 -5.17 12.59 0.26
N PRO A 48 -5.03 13.91 0.06
CA PRO A 48 -5.01 14.48 -1.28
C PRO A 48 -3.71 14.06 -1.98
N ILE A 49 -3.85 13.42 -3.14
CA ILE A 49 -2.77 13.08 -4.05
C ILE A 49 -2.86 14.09 -5.19
N ALA A 50 -1.80 14.88 -5.38
CA ALA A 50 -1.71 15.77 -6.53
C ALA A 50 -1.24 14.98 -7.75
N GLY A 51 -1.75 15.32 -8.93
CA GLY A 51 -1.31 14.70 -10.18
C GLY A 51 0.21 14.86 -10.38
N GLY A 52 0.92 13.75 -10.45
CA GLY A 52 2.38 13.71 -10.56
C GLY A 52 3.16 13.76 -9.24
N GLN A 53 2.48 13.86 -8.09
CA GLN A 53 3.13 13.82 -6.78
C GLN A 53 2.94 12.43 -6.13
N PRO A 54 3.99 11.58 -6.10
CA PRO A 54 3.93 10.32 -5.38
C PRO A 54 3.89 10.56 -3.87
N VAL A 55 3.07 9.77 -3.19
CA VAL A 55 3.02 9.69 -1.74
C VAL A 55 3.77 8.43 -1.33
N VAL A 56 4.73 8.59 -0.42
CA VAL A 56 5.61 7.52 0.03
C VAL A 56 5.34 7.25 1.50
N TYR A 57 5.11 6.00 1.85
CA TYR A 57 4.92 5.53 3.22
C TYR A 57 5.94 4.46 3.55
N THR A 58 6.66 4.64 4.64
CA THR A 58 7.66 3.67 5.10
C THR A 58 7.19 3.01 6.38
N THR A 59 7.29 1.69 6.45
CA THR A 59 7.02 0.90 7.66
C THR A 59 8.04 -0.22 7.81
N THR A 60 8.03 -0.90 8.95
CA THR A 60 8.90 -2.05 9.23
C THR A 60 8.04 -3.28 9.47
N LEU A 61 8.20 -4.31 8.64
CA LEU A 61 7.47 -5.58 8.75
C LEU A 61 8.44 -6.73 8.95
N ALA A 62 8.08 -7.71 9.79
CA ALA A 62 8.90 -8.92 9.95
C ALA A 62 8.99 -9.77 8.67
N ASP A 63 7.88 -9.88 7.91
CA ASP A 63 7.86 -10.60 6.64
C ASP A 63 7.02 -9.84 5.59
N PRO A 64 7.62 -8.89 4.87
CA PRO A 64 6.91 -8.12 3.87
C PRO A 64 6.60 -8.93 2.61
N ALA A 65 7.34 -9.99 2.31
CA ALA A 65 7.04 -10.86 1.17
C ALA A 65 5.71 -11.62 1.36
N GLN A 66 5.31 -11.83 2.63
CA GLN A 66 4.01 -12.41 2.98
C GLN A 66 2.93 -11.34 3.22
N TRP A 67 3.29 -10.22 3.87
CA TRP A 67 2.31 -9.28 4.43
C TRP A 67 2.20 -7.95 3.72
N ALA A 68 3.20 -7.53 2.93
CA ALA A 68 3.19 -6.21 2.31
C ALA A 68 2.05 -6.12 1.29
N LEU A 69 1.09 -5.26 1.60
CA LEU A 69 -0.08 -4.99 0.79
C LEU A 69 -0.42 -3.51 0.94
N VAL A 70 -0.65 -2.87 -0.20
CA VAL A 70 -1.16 -1.51 -0.28
C VAL A 70 -2.25 -1.46 -1.34
N THR A 71 -3.35 -0.80 -1.00
CA THR A 71 -4.44 -0.53 -1.93
C THR A 71 -4.68 0.97 -1.94
N ALA A 72 -4.86 1.51 -3.14
CA ALA A 72 -5.19 2.90 -3.33
C ALA A 72 -6.44 2.97 -4.19
N SER A 73 -7.41 3.77 -3.75
CA SER A 73 -8.68 3.96 -4.45
C SER A 73 -9.10 5.41 -4.41
N GLY A 74 -9.68 5.89 -5.51
CA GLY A 74 -10.07 7.28 -5.68
C GLY A 74 -11.53 7.42 -6.07
N GLY A 75 -12.23 8.35 -5.44
CA GLY A 75 -13.63 8.64 -5.74
C GLY A 75 -13.84 9.62 -6.90
N LEU A 76 -13.19 9.41 -8.06
CA LEU A 76 -13.33 10.30 -9.21
C LEU A 76 -14.08 9.65 -10.38
N ARG A 77 -14.76 10.50 -11.17
CA ARG A 77 -15.40 10.13 -12.45
C ARG A 77 -14.40 10.01 -13.60
N ILE A 78 -13.20 10.55 -13.43
CA ILE A 78 -12.07 10.44 -14.35
C ILE A 78 -11.14 9.35 -13.88
N ASN A 79 -10.38 8.77 -14.79
CA ASN A 79 -9.42 7.72 -14.50
C ASN A 79 -8.07 8.37 -14.14
N PRO A 80 -7.70 8.44 -12.84
CA PRO A 80 -6.48 9.12 -12.39
C PRO A 80 -5.21 8.25 -12.56
N GLU A 81 -5.32 7.07 -13.19
CA GLU A 81 -4.23 6.12 -13.39
C GLU A 81 -3.39 5.91 -12.12
N PHE A 82 -3.99 5.32 -11.10
CA PHE A 82 -3.28 4.98 -9.89
C PHE A 82 -2.12 4.04 -10.15
N HIS A 83 -0.96 4.40 -9.66
CA HIS A 83 0.22 3.54 -9.63
C HIS A 83 0.53 3.20 -8.17
N CYS A 84 0.75 1.93 -7.88
CA CYS A 84 1.30 1.50 -6.59
C CYS A 84 2.59 0.73 -6.81
N GLU A 85 3.49 0.91 -5.85
CA GLU A 85 4.78 0.23 -5.81
C GLU A 85 5.09 -0.16 -4.37
N ILE A 86 5.67 -1.33 -4.19
CA ILE A 86 6.16 -1.83 -2.91
C ILE A 86 7.64 -2.11 -3.07
N ALA A 87 8.46 -1.39 -2.32
CA ALA A 87 9.88 -1.66 -2.16
C ALA A 87 10.17 -2.25 -0.79
N VAL A 88 11.02 -3.26 -0.72
CA VAL A 88 11.48 -3.93 0.51
C VAL A 88 12.99 -3.76 0.60
N ASP A 89 13.48 -3.17 1.69
CA ASP A 89 14.88 -2.80 1.90
C ASP A 89 15.48 -1.98 0.74
N GLY A 90 14.62 -1.19 0.06
CA GLY A 90 14.98 -0.39 -1.11
C GLY A 90 14.84 -1.11 -2.46
N GLU A 91 14.46 -2.39 -2.48
CA GLU A 91 14.24 -3.16 -3.71
C GLU A 91 12.76 -3.25 -4.07
N VAL A 92 12.37 -2.75 -5.25
CA VAL A 92 10.99 -2.83 -5.74
C VAL A 92 10.62 -4.28 -6.03
N VAL A 93 9.76 -4.85 -5.20
CA VAL A 93 9.29 -6.23 -5.32
C VAL A 93 7.94 -6.33 -6.03
N VAL A 94 7.14 -5.26 -6.01
CA VAL A 94 5.82 -5.21 -6.65
C VAL A 94 5.59 -3.83 -7.24
N SER A 95 5.13 -3.77 -8.48
CA SER A 95 4.65 -2.54 -9.10
C SER A 95 3.39 -2.85 -9.92
N GLN A 96 2.30 -2.15 -9.65
CA GLN A 96 1.07 -2.28 -10.45
C GLN A 96 0.47 -0.93 -10.76
N GLN A 97 -0.30 -0.90 -11.85
CA GLN A 97 -1.06 0.26 -12.27
C GLN A 97 -2.53 -0.13 -12.40
N GLY A 98 -3.41 0.71 -11.92
CA GLY A 98 -4.85 0.55 -11.98
C GLY A 98 -5.52 1.85 -12.38
N GLY A 99 -6.74 1.75 -12.90
CA GLY A 99 -7.45 2.92 -13.37
C GLY A 99 -8.06 3.74 -12.23
N SER A 100 -9.27 3.37 -11.82
CA SER A 100 -10.00 3.98 -10.70
C SER A 100 -9.50 3.56 -9.31
N GLY A 101 -8.68 2.52 -9.25
CA GLY A 101 -8.03 2.01 -8.05
C GLY A 101 -7.01 0.94 -8.40
N VAL A 102 -6.09 0.68 -7.48
CA VAL A 102 -5.00 -0.27 -7.64
C VAL A 102 -4.72 -0.98 -6.32
N SER A 103 -4.31 -2.24 -6.41
CA SER A 103 -3.94 -3.05 -5.25
C SER A 103 -2.59 -3.71 -5.54
N CYS A 104 -1.56 -3.38 -4.77
CA CYS A 104 -0.27 -4.05 -4.82
C CYS A 104 -0.14 -4.97 -3.62
N ALA A 105 0.30 -6.20 -3.86
CA ALA A 105 0.64 -7.13 -2.80
C ALA A 105 1.76 -8.05 -3.26
N THR A 106 2.63 -8.44 -2.33
CA THR A 106 3.77 -9.35 -2.57
C THR A 106 3.35 -10.81 -2.75
N ARG A 107 2.16 -11.17 -2.26
CA ARG A 107 1.53 -12.47 -2.47
C ARG A 107 0.15 -12.33 -3.12
N PRO A 108 -0.38 -13.39 -3.75
CA PRO A 108 -1.80 -13.48 -4.05
C PRO A 108 -2.59 -13.59 -2.73
N TRP A 109 -3.44 -12.60 -2.48
CA TRP A 109 -4.35 -12.53 -1.33
C TRP A 109 -5.78 -12.91 -1.73
#